data_AF-A0A5E4UHD7-F1
#
_entry.id   AF-A0A5E4UHD7-F1
#
_cell.length_a   1.000
_cell.length_b   1.000
_cell.length_c   1.000
_cell.angle_alpha   90.00
_cell.angle_beta   90.00
_cell.angle_gamma   90.00
#
_symmetry.space_group_name_H-M   'P 1'
#
loop_
_entity.id
_entity.type
_entity.pdbx_description
1 polymer ?
#
loop_
_entity_poly.entity_id
_entity_poly.type
_entity_poly.pdbx_seq_one_letter_code
_entity_poly.pdbx_strand_id
1 'polypeptide(L)'
;MDESRRIKQLEGQVNALAHAWLTLVAALETQDGFDASSLQASLRERRWPQNHTVNTEARPTLAWLCEQLDEARAARLSTER
;
A
#
# COMPACT_ATOMS: atom_id res chain seq x y z
N MET A 1 21.63 -20.37 3.63
CA MET A 1 20.94 -19.62 2.56
C MET A 1 21.73 -18.34 2.35
N ASP A 2 22.13 -18.07 1.11
CA ASP A 2 22.87 -16.84 0.77
C ASP A 2 22.01 -15.60 1.09
N GLU A 3 22.63 -14.56 1.62
CA GLU A 3 21.98 -13.32 2.04
C GLU A 3 21.25 -12.65 0.88
N SER A 4 21.86 -12.66 -0.32
CA SER A 4 21.25 -12.16 -1.55
C SER A 4 19.95 -12.89 -1.90
N ARG A 5 19.92 -14.22 -1.72
CA ARG A 5 18.71 -15.02 -1.96
C ARG A 5 17.61 -14.69 -0.96
N ARG A 6 17.95 -14.47 0.31
CA ARG A 6 16.99 -14.09 1.35
C ARG A 6 16.40 -12.71 1.08
N ILE A 7 17.23 -11.74 0.67
CA ILE A 7 16.77 -10.38 0.32
C ILE A 7 15.77 -10.45 -0.85
N LYS A 8 16.11 -11.11 -1.95
CA LYS A 8 15.20 -11.26 -3.11
C LYS A 8 13.88 -11.95 -2.74
N GLN A 9 13.95 -12.94 -1.85
CA GLN A 9 12.74 -13.60 -1.36
C GLN A 9 11.86 -12.64 -0.55
N LEU A 10 12.45 -11.81 0.32
CA LEU A 10 11.71 -10.80 1.09
C LEU A 10 11.12 -9.72 0.17
N GLU A 11 11.88 -9.24 -0.82
CA GLU A 11 11.39 -8.30 -1.84
C GLU A 11 10.17 -8.87 -2.57
N GLY A 12 10.25 -10.13 -3.02
CA GLY A 12 9.13 -10.79 -3.69
C GLY A 12 7.90 -10.96 -2.79
N GLN A 13 8.10 -11.33 -1.52
CA GLN A 13 7.02 -11.46 -0.55
C GLN A 13 6.34 -10.13 -0.24
N VAL A 14 7.13 -9.07 -0.02
CA VAL A 14 6.61 -7.71 0.23
C VAL A 14 5.85 -7.20 -0.98
N ASN A 15 6.37 -7.40 -2.19
CA ASN A 15 5.68 -7.00 -3.42
C ASN A 15 4.35 -7.74 -3.61
N ALA A 16 4.32 -9.05 -3.36
CA ALA A 16 3.09 -9.84 -3.45
C ALA A 16 2.04 -9.38 -2.43
N LEU A 17 2.45 -9.08 -1.19
CA LEU A 17 1.55 -8.56 -0.16
C LEU A 17 1.02 -7.16 -0.49
N ALA A 18 1.88 -6.28 -1.03
CA ALA A 18 1.50 -4.96 -1.49
C ALA A 18 0.41 -5.02 -2.58
N HIS A 19 0.61 -5.86 -3.60
CA HIS A 19 -0.39 -6.07 -4.64
C HIS A 19 -1.69 -6.67 -4.10
N ALA A 20 -1.61 -7.70 -3.25
CA ALA A 20 -2.80 -8.31 -2.65
C ALA A 20 -3.61 -7.30 -1.83
N TRP A 21 -2.93 -6.43 -1.07
CA TRP A 21 -3.57 -5.35 -0.32
C TRP A 21 -4.21 -4.31 -1.25
N LEU A 22 -3.51 -3.83 -2.28
CA LEU A 22 -4.07 -2.89 -3.27
C LEU A 22 -5.32 -3.45 -3.94
N THR A 23 -5.27 -4.71 -4.39
CA THR A 23 -6.41 -5.40 -5.01
C THR A 23 -7.58 -5.51 -4.05
N LEU A 24 -7.32 -5.88 -2.79
CA LEU A 24 -8.37 -5.98 -1.76
C LEU A 24 -9.05 -4.63 -1.52
N VAL A 25 -8.28 -3.57 -1.30
CA VAL A 25 -8.85 -2.24 -1.05
C VAL A 25 -9.64 -1.75 -2.26
N ALA A 26 -9.11 -1.90 -3.48
CA ALA A 26 -9.82 -1.51 -4.69
C ALA A 26 -11.14 -2.29 -4.86
N ALA A 27 -11.17 -3.58 -4.53
CA ALA A 27 -12.40 -4.38 -4.56
C ALA A 27 -13.41 -3.94 -3.49
N LEU A 28 -12.95 -3.57 -2.30
CA LEU A 28 -13.82 -3.06 -1.24
C LEU A 28 -14.45 -1.72 -1.62
N GLU A 29 -13.70 -0.81 -2.25
CA GLU A 29 -14.23 0.48 -2.71
C GLU A 29 -15.31 0.38 -3.79
N THR A 30 -15.45 -0.76 -4.47
CA THR A 30 -16.59 -1.02 -5.38
C THR A 30 -17.87 -1.45 -4.65
N GLN A 31 -17.81 -1.71 -3.35
CA GLN A 31 -18.98 -2.01 -2.54
C GLN A 31 -19.59 -0.71 -1.99
N ASP A 32 -20.92 -0.59 -2.05
CA ASP A 32 -21.62 0.58 -1.53
C ASP A 32 -21.27 0.85 -0.06
N GLY A 33 -20.85 2.08 0.22
CA GLY A 33 -20.60 2.56 1.58
C GLY A 33 -19.20 2.30 2.14
N PHE A 34 -18.27 1.75 1.35
CA PHE A 34 -16.86 1.64 1.76
C PHE A 34 -16.00 2.75 1.14
N ASP A 35 -15.40 3.57 2.00
CA ASP A 35 -14.42 4.60 1.61
C ASP A 35 -13.07 4.31 2.26
N ALA A 36 -12.03 4.09 1.44
CA ALA A 36 -10.69 3.81 1.93
C ALA A 36 -9.91 5.08 2.36
N SER A 37 -10.48 6.28 2.22
CA SER A 37 -9.80 7.55 2.53
C SER A 37 -9.25 7.61 3.96
N SER A 38 -10.04 7.18 4.95
CA SER A 38 -9.64 7.13 6.36
C SER A 38 -8.53 6.11 6.62
N LEU A 39 -8.57 4.97 5.92
CA LEU A 39 -7.51 3.96 5.96
C LEU A 39 -6.20 4.53 5.38
N GLN A 40 -6.26 5.20 4.23
CA GLN A 40 -5.09 5.84 3.62
C GLN A 40 -4.50 6.93 4.51
N ALA A 41 -5.34 7.78 5.13
CA ALA A 41 -4.88 8.80 6.07
C ALA A 41 -4.11 8.16 7.25
N SER A 42 -4.69 7.12 7.85
CA SER A 42 -4.05 6.37 8.94
C SER A 42 -2.71 5.74 8.53
N LEU A 43 -2.61 5.23 7.31
CA LEU A 43 -1.37 4.65 6.77
C LEU A 43 -0.29 5.72 6.51
N ARG A 44 -0.67 6.88 5.97
CA ARG A 44 0.26 8.02 5.75
C ARG A 44 0.84 8.55 7.06
N GLU A 45 0.08 8.48 8.14
CA GLU A 45 0.50 8.89 9.48
C GLU A 45 1.26 7.81 10.25
N ARG A 46 1.23 6.55 9.79
CA ARG A 46 1.91 5.42 10.44
C ARG A 46 3.39 5.71 10.64
N ARG A 47 3.87 5.56 11.88
CA ARG A 47 5.29 5.66 12.26
C ARG A 47 5.70 4.48 13.12
N TRP A 48 7.01 4.21 13.14
CA TRP A 48 7.64 3.22 14.02
C TRP A 48 8.72 3.88 14.87
N PRO A 49 8.35 4.63 15.92
CA PRO A 49 9.31 5.44 16.67
C PRO A 49 10.37 4.60 17.41
N GLN A 50 10.07 3.34 17.75
CA GLN A 50 11.01 2.42 18.37
C GLN A 50 11.97 1.75 17.37
N ASN A 51 11.77 1.93 16.06
CA ASN A 51 12.62 1.34 15.03
C ASN A 51 12.80 2.33 13.87
N HIS A 52 13.79 3.21 14.02
CA HIS A 52 14.09 4.27 13.06
C HIS A 52 14.42 3.74 11.66
N THR A 53 15.14 2.62 11.55
CA THR A 53 15.47 2.01 10.25
C THR A 53 14.21 1.58 9.52
N VAL A 54 13.32 0.82 10.18
CA VAL A 54 12.04 0.43 9.58
C VAL A 54 11.20 1.65 9.23
N ASN A 55 11.18 2.68 10.08
CA ASN A 55 10.44 3.89 9.79
C ASN A 55 10.97 4.63 8.55
N THR A 56 12.28 4.67 8.34
CA THR A 56 12.88 5.29 7.16
C THR A 56 12.57 4.51 5.89
N GLU A 57 12.69 3.18 5.93
CA GLU A 57 12.49 2.34 4.75
C GLU A 57 11.01 2.12 4.39
N ALA A 58 10.12 2.00 5.38
CA ALA A 58 8.72 1.66 5.13
C ALA A 58 7.87 2.86 4.69
N ARG A 59 8.23 4.08 5.10
CA ARG A 59 7.42 5.28 4.83
C ARG A 59 7.30 5.62 3.34
N PRO A 60 8.37 5.60 2.53
CA PRO A 60 8.26 5.80 1.09
C PRO A 60 7.32 4.78 0.42
N THR A 61 7.47 3.50 0.77
CA THR A 61 6.60 2.45 0.22
C THR A 61 5.13 2.65 0.61
N LEU A 62 4.84 3.02 1.85
CA LEU A 62 3.47 3.33 2.27
C LEU A 62 2.88 4.55 1.56
N ALA A 63 3.69 5.59 1.31
CA ALA A 63 3.27 6.76 0.57
C ALA A 63 2.89 6.38 -0.88
N TRP A 64 3.78 5.66 -1.56
CA TRP A 64 3.55 5.15 -2.92
C TRP A 64 2.29 4.27 -3.00
N LEU A 65 2.10 3.37 -2.03
CA LEU A 65 0.90 2.53 -1.94
C LEU A 65 -0.40 3.34 -1.83
N CYS A 66 -0.38 4.45 -1.08
CA CYS A 66 -1.54 5.34 -0.99
C CYS A 66 -1.76 6.10 -2.30
N GLU A 67 -0.70 6.51 -3.00
CA GLU A 67 -0.80 7.16 -4.33
C GLU A 67 -1.42 6.22 -5.36
N GLN A 68 -1.04 4.94 -5.37
CA GLN A 68 -1.64 3.94 -6.27
C GLN A 68 -3.14 3.76 -6.06
N LEU A 69 -3.62 3.86 -4.81
CA LEU A 69 -5.06 3.84 -4.53
C LEU A 69 -5.77 5.10 -5.03
N ASP A 70 -5.15 6.27 -4.88
CA ASP A 70 -5.70 7.53 -5.37
C ASP A 70 -5.80 7.54 -6.90
N GLU A 71 -4.77 7.03 -7.60
CA GLU A 71 -4.77 6.84 -9.05
C GLU A 71 -5.88 5.87 -9.48
N ALA A 72 -6.01 4.72 -8.80
CA ALA A 72 -7.05 3.75 -9.11
C ALA A 72 -8.46 4.33 -8.93
N ARG A 73 -8.67 5.14 -7.89
CA ARG A 73 -9.94 5.83 -7.64
C ARG A 73 -10.23 6.89 -8.71
N ALA A 74 -9.24 7.69 -9.08
CA ALA A 74 -9.37 8.69 -10.13
C ALA A 74 -9.71 8.06 -11.49
N ALA A 75 -9.07 6.93 -11.83
CA ALA A 75 -9.36 6.18 -13.06
C ALA A 75 -10.82 5.69 -13.12
N ARG A 76 -11.36 5.16 -12.00
CA ARG A 76 -12.77 4.75 -11.90
C ARG A 76 -13.73 5.92 -12.15
N LEU A 77 -13.53 7.03 -11.41
CA LEU A 77 -14.37 8.23 -11.55
C LEU A 77 -14.30 8.86 -12.94
N SER A 78 -13.18 8.71 -13.66
CA SER A 78 -13.04 9.18 -15.04
C SER A 78 -13.77 8.31 -16.06
N THR A 79 -13.97 7.02 -15.75
CA THR A 79 -14.65 6.05 -16.62
C THR A 79 -16.18 6.14 -16.48
N GLU A 80 -16.66 6.60 -15.33
CA GLU A 80 -18.09 6.78 -15.03
C GLU A 80 -18.69 8.09 -15.57
N ARG A 81 -17.88 8.97 -16.18
CA ARG A 81 -18.30 10.24 -16.81
C ARG A 81 -18.49 10.09 -18.33
#